data_AF-A0A535NAG7-F1
#
_entry.id   AF-A0A535NAG7-F1
#
_cell.length_a   1.000
_cell.length_b   1.000
_cell.length_c   1.000
_cell.angle_alpha   90.00
_cell.angle_beta   90.00
_cell.angle_gamma   90.00
#
_symmetry.space_group_name_H-M   'P 1'
#
loop_
_entity.id
_entity.type
_entity.pdbx_description
1 polymer ?
#
loop_
_entity_poly.entity_id
_entity_poly.type
_entity_poly.pdbx_seq_one_letter_code
_entity_poly.pdbx_strand_id
1 'polypeptide(L)' 'MADVGRMFLVFGVLLAIIGGGLMLFGRFHLPGDLTFRSGNVTIYLPIATSVVLSVLLTVVLNLVFRQR' A
#
# COMPACT_ATOMS: atom_id res chain seq x y z
N MET A 1 7.44 11.41 25.36
CA MET A 1 8.00 10.06 25.10
C MET A 1 7.04 9.18 24.29
N ALA A 2 5.75 9.16 24.62
CA ALA A 2 4.74 8.42 23.84
C ALA A 2 4.61 8.91 22.37
N ASP A 3 4.75 10.21 22.11
CA ASP A 3 4.67 10.78 20.76
C ASP A 3 5.78 10.30 19.82
N VAL A 4 6.99 10.13 20.37
CA VAL A 4 8.15 9.63 19.63
C VAL A 4 7.92 8.17 19.23
N GLY A 5 7.40 7.34 20.15
CA GLY A 5 7.04 5.94 19.84
C GLY A 5 5.95 5.82 18.78
N ARG A 6 4.96 6.72 18.79
CA ARG A 6 3.91 6.78 17.76
C ARG A 6 4.47 7.17 16.39
N MET A 7 5.42 8.10 16.35
CA MET A 7 6.10 8.51 15.12
C MET A 7 6.92 7.35 14.51
N PHE A 8 7.63 6.58 15.34
CA PHE A 8 8.34 5.37 14.89
C PHE A 8 7.40 4.29 14.33
N LEU A 9 6.23 4.07 14.96
CA LEU A 9 5.23 3.15 14.44
C LEU A 9 4.70 3.58 13.06
N VAL A 10 4.38 4.86 12.89
CA VAL A 10 3.91 5.40 11.59
C VAL A 10 4.98 5.22 10.52
N PHE A 11 6.24 5.54 10.84
CA PHE A 11 7.36 5.38 9.91
C PHE A 11 7.62 3.91 9.54
N GLY A 12 7.55 3.00 10.51
CA GLY A 12 7.71 1.57 10.27
C GLY A 12 6.63 0.99 9.36
N VAL A 13 5.37 1.40 9.55
CA VAL A 13 4.26 1.03 8.66
C VAL A 13 4.50 1.58 7.25
N LEU A 14 4.85 2.86 7.11
CA LEU A 14 5.18 3.46 5.81
C LEU A 14 6.27 2.70 5.05
N LEU A 15 7.38 2.37 5.73
CA LEU A 15 8.48 1.61 5.15
C LEU A 15 8.06 0.19 4.75
N ALA A 16 7.23 -0.48 5.56
CA ALA A 16 6.71 -1.80 5.23
C ALA A 16 5.83 -1.80 3.98
N ILE A 17 5.02 -0.76 3.76
CA ILE A 17 4.23 -0.63 2.53
C ILE A 17 5.12 -0.34 1.33
N ILE A 18 6.09 0.57 1.45
CA ILE A 18 6.99 0.88 0.35
C ILE A 18 7.79 -0.37 -0.04
N GLY A 19 8.37 -1.08 0.95
CA GLY A 19 9.10 -2.32 0.73
C GLY A 19 8.23 -3.43 0.14
N GLY A 20 7.02 -3.64 0.68
CA GLY A 20 6.06 -4.62 0.16
C GLY A 20 5.60 -4.29 -1.26
N GLY A 21 5.34 -3.01 -1.55
CA GLY A 21 4.99 -2.51 -2.87
C GLY A 21 6.12 -2.74 -3.88
N LEU A 22 7.38 -2.46 -3.52
CA LEU A 22 8.54 -2.72 -4.36
C LEU A 22 8.79 -4.21 -4.59
N MET A 23 8.60 -5.06 -3.58
CA MET A 23 8.69 -6.54 -3.75
C MET A 23 7.58 -7.07 -4.66
N LEU A 24 6.39 -6.49 -4.61
CA LEU A 24 5.29 -6.84 -5.51
C LEU A 24 5.58 -6.36 -6.94
N PHE A 25 5.94 -5.09 -7.12
CA PHE A 25 6.32 -4.51 -8.42
C PHE A 25 7.49 -5.23 -9.08
N GLY A 26 8.51 -5.63 -8.31
CA GLY A 26 9.66 -6.38 -8.82
C GLY A 26 9.36 -7.82 -9.23
N ARG A 27 8.19 -8.35 -8.84
CA ARG A 27 7.79 -9.75 -9.08
C ARG A 27 6.62 -9.89 -10.06
N PHE A 28 6.08 -8.78 -10.59
CA PHE A 28 4.98 -8.78 -11.56
C PHE A 28 5.44 -9.13 -12.99
N HIS A 29 5.79 -10.41 -13.16
CA HIS A 29 5.45 -11.18 -14.36
C HIS A 29 4.50 -12.34 -14.01
N LEU A 30 3.70 -12.22 -12.94
CA LEU A 30 2.77 -13.26 -12.48
C LEU A 30 1.31 -12.75 -12.43
N PRO A 31 0.34 -13.65 -12.68
CA PRO A 31 -1.04 -13.33 -13.02
C PRO A 31 -1.78 -12.78 -11.79
N GLY A 32 -2.12 -11.49 -11.81
CA GLY A 32 -2.76 -10.82 -10.68
C GLY A 32 -2.88 -9.30 -10.83
N ASP A 33 -2.05 -8.68 -11.67
CA ASP A 33 -2.37 -7.39 -12.26
C ASP A 33 -3.42 -7.67 -13.34
N LEU A 34 -4.66 -7.21 -13.13
CA LEU A 34 -5.74 -7.38 -14.09
C LEU A 34 -5.42 -6.50 -15.29
N THR A 35 -4.56 -7.04 -16.14
CA THR A 35 -4.12 -6.41 -17.37
C THR A 35 -5.19 -6.68 -18.41
N PHE A 36 -6.19 -5.81 -18.47
CA PHE A 36 -7.18 -5.87 -19.53
C PHE A 36 -6.52 -5.41 -20.82
N ARG A 37 -6.20 -6.36 -21.69
CA ARG A 37 -5.84 -6.08 -23.09
C ARG A 37 -7.07 -6.21 -23.96
N SER A 38 -7.48 -5.10 -24.56
CA SER A 38 -8.46 -5.07 -25.64
C SER A 38 -7.81 -4.40 -26.86
N GLY A 39 -7.40 -5.20 -27.85
CA GLY A 39 -6.71 -4.72 -29.04
C GLY A 39 -5.41 -3.96 -28.73
N ASN A 40 -5.36 -2.67 -29.07
CA ASN A 40 -4.21 -1.79 -28.84
C ASN A 40 -4.15 -1.16 -27.43
N VAL A 41 -5.20 -1.35 -26.61
CA VAL A 41 -5.30 -0.73 -25.28
C VAL A 41 -4.97 -1.76 -24.20
N THR A 42 -4.00 -1.42 -23.35
CA THR A 42 -3.64 -2.20 -22.17
C THR A 42 -3.95 -1.38 -20.92
N ILE A 43 -4.91 -1.84 -20.11
CA ILE A 43 -5.24 -1.22 -18.82
C ILE A 43 -4.63 -2.10 -17.73
N TYR A 44 -3.72 -1.54 -16.95
CA TYR A 44 -3.16 -2.18 -15.76
C TYR A 44 -4.02 -1.78 -14.56
N LEU A 45 -4.54 -2.78 -13.83
CA LEU A 45 -5.33 -2.58 -12.63
C LEU A 45 -4.53 -3.13 -11.45
N PRO A 46 -3.76 -2.27 -10.77
CA PRO A 46 -2.82 -2.71 -9.75
C PRO A 46 -3.58 -2.83 -8.41
N ILE A 47 -4.45 -3.84 -8.33
CA ILE A 47 -5.38 -4.10 -7.21
C ILE A 47 -4.61 -4.34 -5.90
N ALA A 48 -3.44 -4.99 -5.98
CA ALA A 48 -2.61 -5.22 -4.80
C ALA A 48 -2.19 -3.89 -4.14
N THR A 49 -1.74 -2.91 -4.94
CA THR A 49 -1.39 -1.58 -4.41
C THR A 49 -2.60 -0.83 -3.88
N SER A 50 -3.77 -0.91 -4.51
CA SER A 50 -4.95 -0.18 -4.03
C SER A 50 -5.47 -0.74 -2.70
N VAL A 51 -5.44 -2.06 -2.51
CA VAL A 51 -5.78 -2.71 -1.23
C VAL A 51 -4.78 -2.34 -0.14
N VAL A 52 -3.49 -2.41 -0.42
CA VAL A 52 -2.44 -2.02 0.55
C VAL A 52 -2.60 -0.55 0.95
N LEU A 53 -2.77 0.34 -0.02
CA LEU A 53 -2.95 1.77 0.21
C LEU A 53 -4.21 2.05 1.07
N SER A 54 -5.31 1.34 0.79
CA SER A 54 -6.55 1.46 1.57
C SER A 54 -6.36 1.08 3.04
N VAL A 55 -5.78 -0.10 3.30
CA VAL A 55 -5.52 -0.57 4.68
C VAL A 55 -4.60 0.38 5.42
N LEU A 56 -3.54 0.86 4.76
CA LEU A 56 -2.61 1.83 5.31
C LEU A 56 -3.33 3.10 5.76
N LEU A 57 -4.13 3.67 4.86
CA LEU A 57 -4.84 4.91 5.10
C LEU A 57 -5.86 4.73 6.22
N THR A 58 -6.58 3.60 6.26
CA THR A 58 -7.48 3.25 7.36
C THR A 58 -6.74 3.16 8.69
N VAL A 59 -5.58 2.50 8.75
CA VAL A 59 -4.77 2.39 9.97
C VAL A 59 -4.29 3.77 10.42
N VAL A 60 -3.73 4.58 9.52
CA VAL A 60 -3.23 5.92 9.83
C VAL A 60 -4.35 6.84 10.31
N LEU A 61 -5.47 6.88 9.59
CA LEU A 61 -6.65 7.67 9.98
C LEU A 61 -7.17 7.20 11.35
N ASN A 62 -7.35 5.89 11.54
CA ASN A 62 -7.82 5.37 12.82
C ASN A 62 -6.84 5.73 13.94
N LEU A 63 -5.53 5.58 13.74
CA LEU A 63 -4.55 5.95 14.75
C LEU A 63 -4.59 7.44 15.06
N VAL A 64 -4.63 8.33 14.06
CA VAL A 64 -4.66 9.80 14.22
C VAL A 64 -5.95 10.28 14.88
N PHE A 65 -7.10 9.81 14.41
CA PHE A 65 -8.41 10.28 14.86
C PHE A 65 -8.89 9.62 16.15
N ARG A 66 -8.43 8.42 16.51
CA ARG A 66 -8.83 7.71 17.74
C ARG A 66 -8.12 8.19 19.00
N GLN A 67 -7.11 9.07 18.88
CA GLN A 67 -6.46 9.70 20.04
C GLN A 67 -6.94 11.14 20.29
N ARG A 68 -8.06 11.54 19.68
CA ARG A 68 -8.85 12.72 20.08
C ARG A 68 -10.03 12.24 20.90
#